data_AF-A0A9Q2FN05-F1
#
_entry.id   AF-A0A9Q2FN05-F1
#
_cell.length_a   1.000
_cell.length_b   1.000
_cell.length_c   1.000
_cell.angle_alpha   90.00
_cell.angle_beta   90.00
_cell.angle_gamma   90.00
#
_symmetry.space_group_name_H-M   'P 1'
#
loop_
_entity.id
_entity.type
_entity.pdbx_description
1 polymer ?
#
loop_
_entity_poly.entity_id
_entity_poly.type
_entity_poly.pdbx_seq_one_letter_code
_entity_poly.pdbx_strand_id
1 'polypeptide(L)'
;MLPMATPVTTVFTLTGPQDRLRQIAEERAYRTCAPNQMAWENDTTLVMTLENGIGTSFLDHGHGLSDDFPDVSIRGIEYFDCFDDPGFAKWQGGQLVYEADLITVFGILFPTDASKDWPGCSASFWHRSPPLSAAIAENCPDFDLMPLRQRAGPAPGWVETSDGFATLFLRLPSTPDAQDGLGVIIYPGIGRSTLLTGIDRFGGVARFRRQAYGQVSAQCPELRAVLRDCWKADEKKRRKARQERKILKRKTKKESREGKDILFDLFDPDPWVM
;
A
#
# COMPACT_ATOMS: atom_id res chain seq x y z
N MET A 1 24.57 -3.56 15.30
CA MET A 1 23.90 -4.11 14.11
C MET A 1 23.92 -3.01 13.06
N LEU A 2 24.66 -3.22 11.96
CA LEU A 2 24.50 -2.40 10.77
C LEU A 2 23.07 -2.62 10.25
N PRO A 3 22.36 -1.60 9.76
CA PRO A 3 21.08 -1.83 9.12
C PRO A 3 21.33 -2.75 7.91
N MET A 4 20.64 -3.89 7.86
CA MET A 4 20.55 -4.65 6.62
C MET A 4 19.97 -3.71 5.57
N ALA A 5 20.68 -3.51 4.47
CA ALA A 5 20.18 -2.72 3.37
C ALA A 5 18.96 -3.45 2.79
N THR A 6 17.80 -2.80 2.81
CA THR A 6 16.61 -3.24 2.07
C THR A 6 16.97 -3.15 0.58
N PRO A 7 17.06 -4.26 -0.17
CA PRO A 7 17.27 -4.20 -1.60
C PRO A 7 16.07 -3.53 -2.27
N VAL A 8 16.35 -2.48 -3.05
CA VAL A 8 15.36 -1.75 -3.83
C VAL A 8 15.53 -2.16 -5.27
N THR A 9 14.45 -2.52 -5.95
CA THR A 9 14.47 -2.84 -7.38
C THR A 9 13.70 -1.79 -8.15
N THR A 10 14.37 -1.10 -9.06
CA THR A 10 13.72 -0.20 -10.00
C THR A 10 13.59 -0.88 -11.35
N VAL A 11 12.42 -0.77 -11.97
CA VAL A 11 12.18 -1.19 -13.35
C VAL A 11 11.87 0.05 -14.18
N PHE A 12 12.68 0.30 -15.21
CA PHE A 12 12.39 1.27 -16.24
C PHE A 12 11.87 0.58 -17.49
N THR A 13 10.70 1.01 -17.97
CA THR A 13 10.20 0.69 -19.30
C THR A 13 10.43 1.89 -20.21
N LEU A 14 11.27 1.71 -21.22
CA LEU A 14 11.63 2.71 -22.21
C LEU A 14 10.89 2.41 -23.51
N THR A 15 10.20 3.41 -24.05
CA THR A 15 9.47 3.30 -25.33
C THR A 15 9.91 4.39 -26.29
N GLY A 16 10.37 4.01 -27.48
CA GLY A 16 10.91 4.95 -28.46
C GLY A 16 11.47 4.28 -29.72
N PRO A 17 12.17 5.05 -30.59
CA PRO A 17 12.79 4.52 -31.79
C PRO A 17 13.83 3.44 -31.49
N GLN A 18 13.84 2.34 -32.26
CA GLN A 18 14.69 1.17 -32.00
C GLN A 18 16.18 1.52 -31.91
N ASP A 19 16.69 2.33 -32.85
CA ASP A 19 18.10 2.71 -32.87
C ASP A 19 18.49 3.51 -31.62
N ARG A 20 17.56 4.31 -31.10
CA ARG A 20 17.75 5.06 -29.86
C ARG A 20 17.81 4.14 -28.65
N LEU A 21 16.90 3.16 -28.57
CA LEU A 21 16.89 2.19 -27.49
C LEU A 21 18.15 1.31 -27.51
N ARG A 22 18.67 0.96 -28.70
CA ARG A 22 19.95 0.25 -28.83
C ARG A 22 21.12 1.09 -28.32
N GLN A 23 21.16 2.38 -28.70
CA GLN A 23 22.15 3.32 -28.18
C GLN A 23 22.10 3.37 -26.64
N ILE A 24 20.91 3.49 -26.04
CA ILE A 24 20.74 3.50 -24.58
C ILE A 24 21.24 2.19 -23.95
N ALA A 25 20.87 1.04 -24.51
CA ALA A 25 21.30 -0.26 -24.01
C ALA A 25 22.83 -0.38 -24.01
N GLU A 26 23.49 0.04 -25.09
CA GLU A 26 24.95 0.03 -25.22
C GLU A 26 25.63 1.00 -24.23
N GLU A 27 25.11 2.22 -24.09
CA GLU A 27 25.68 3.24 -23.21
C GLU A 27 25.50 2.94 -21.72
N ARG A 28 24.37 2.31 -21.34
CA ARG A 28 24.03 2.00 -19.95
C ARG A 28 24.51 0.63 -19.51
N ALA A 29 24.76 -0.29 -20.44
CA ALA A 29 25.31 -1.61 -20.16
C ALA A 29 26.60 -1.50 -19.34
N TYR A 30 26.66 -2.23 -18.22
CA TYR A 30 27.79 -2.28 -17.30
C TYR A 30 28.14 -0.95 -16.60
N ARG A 31 27.39 0.14 -16.84
CA ARG A 31 27.51 1.41 -16.12
C ARG A 31 26.40 1.57 -15.09
N THR A 32 25.16 1.41 -15.53
CA THR A 32 23.96 1.69 -14.71
C THR A 32 23.10 0.44 -14.54
N CYS A 33 23.13 -0.47 -15.51
CA CYS A 33 22.35 -1.70 -15.49
C CYS A 33 23.17 -2.83 -16.13
N ALA A 34 23.11 -4.05 -15.59
CA ALA A 34 23.80 -5.19 -16.18
C ALA A 34 23.06 -5.61 -17.47
N PRO A 35 23.75 -6.06 -18.53
CA PRO A 35 23.06 -6.39 -19.80
C PRO A 35 22.04 -7.52 -19.67
N ASN A 36 22.24 -8.45 -18.73
CA ASN A 36 21.29 -9.52 -18.44
C ASN A 36 20.06 -9.05 -17.64
N GLN A 37 20.08 -7.80 -17.14
CA GLN A 37 18.93 -7.12 -16.54
C GLN A 37 18.23 -6.19 -17.54
N MET A 38 18.63 -6.23 -18.82
CA MET A 38 17.96 -5.54 -19.92
C MET A 38 17.21 -6.57 -20.77
N ALA A 39 15.92 -6.34 -20.99
CA ALA A 39 15.06 -7.22 -21.77
C ALA A 39 14.27 -6.42 -22.82
N TRP A 40 14.26 -6.92 -24.05
CA TRP A 40 13.44 -6.34 -25.12
C TRP A 40 12.06 -6.99 -25.08
N GLU A 41 11.01 -6.19 -24.90
CA GLU A 41 9.63 -6.67 -25.08
C GLU A 41 9.26 -6.74 -26.55
N ASN A 42 9.73 -5.76 -27.33
CA ASN A 42 9.54 -5.64 -28.78
C ASN A 42 10.57 -4.65 -29.35
N ASP A 43 10.51 -4.37 -30.65
CA ASP A 43 11.45 -3.47 -31.35
C ASP A 43 11.42 -2.01 -30.85
N THR A 44 10.36 -1.61 -30.15
CA THR A 44 10.14 -0.25 -29.67
C THR A 44 10.09 -0.13 -28.14
N THR A 45 10.32 -1.23 -27.42
CA THR A 45 10.24 -1.26 -25.96
C THR A 45 11.40 -2.04 -25.36
N LEU A 46 12.17 -1.36 -24.52
CA LEU A 46 13.24 -1.93 -23.73
C LEU A 46 12.89 -1.81 -22.23
N VAL A 47 13.03 -2.91 -21.49
CA VAL A 47 12.89 -2.96 -20.04
C VAL A 47 14.27 -3.07 -19.42
N MET A 48 14.56 -2.21 -18.46
CA MET A 48 15.80 -2.19 -17.69
C MET A 48 15.47 -2.39 -16.22
N THR A 49 16.05 -3.41 -15.60
CA THR A 49 15.93 -3.66 -14.16
C THR A 49 17.21 -3.22 -13.46
N LEU A 50 17.09 -2.38 -12.44
CA LEU A 50 18.19 -1.85 -11.65
C LEU A 50 18.01 -2.32 -10.21
N GLU A 51 19.03 -2.96 -9.66
CA GLU A 51 19.11 -3.27 -8.24
C GLU A 51 19.76 -2.08 -7.53
N ASN A 52 18.92 -1.18 -7.02
CA ASN A 52 19.35 -0.01 -6.29
C ASN A 52 19.64 -0.43 -4.83
N GLY A 53 20.87 -0.19 -4.38
CA GLY A 53 21.14 -0.20 -2.93
C GLY A 53 20.51 1.02 -2.24
N ILE A 54 20.81 1.22 -0.96
CA ILE A 54 20.44 2.48 -0.29
C ILE A 54 21.26 3.63 -0.92
N GLY A 55 20.60 4.59 -1.57
CA GLY A 55 21.20 5.92 -1.78
C GLY A 55 21.09 6.59 -3.15
N THR A 56 20.49 5.97 -4.18
CA THR A 56 20.16 6.66 -5.44
C THR A 56 18.66 6.60 -5.66
N SER A 57 18.00 7.76 -5.70
CA SER A 57 16.56 7.83 -5.99
C SER A 57 16.34 7.36 -7.42
N PHE A 58 15.36 6.47 -7.66
CA PHE A 58 14.98 6.11 -9.02
C PHE A 58 14.64 7.35 -9.87
N LEU A 59 14.19 8.44 -9.25
CA LEU A 59 13.95 9.71 -9.93
C LEU A 59 15.20 10.26 -10.58
N ASP A 60 16.37 10.19 -9.93
CA ASP A 60 17.63 10.70 -10.48
C ASP A 60 18.02 9.93 -11.75
N HIS A 61 17.83 8.61 -11.75
CA HIS A 61 18.04 7.79 -12.93
C HIS A 61 17.06 8.14 -14.06
N GLY A 62 15.79 8.34 -13.72
CA GLY A 62 14.76 8.76 -14.67
C GLY A 62 15.03 10.14 -15.26
N HIS A 63 15.43 11.11 -14.44
CA HIS A 63 15.82 12.45 -14.88
C HIS A 63 17.02 12.41 -15.81
N GLY A 64 18.10 11.70 -15.44
CA GLY A 64 19.28 11.58 -16.30
C GLY A 64 18.96 10.93 -17.65
N LEU A 65 18.14 9.87 -17.67
CA LEU A 65 17.69 9.27 -18.92
C LEU A 65 16.81 10.22 -19.75
N SER A 66 15.90 10.96 -19.09
CA SER A 66 15.00 11.90 -19.75
C SER A 66 15.75 13.10 -20.34
N ASP A 67 16.80 13.58 -19.67
CA ASP A 67 17.61 14.71 -20.12
C ASP A 67 18.50 14.31 -21.31
N ASP A 68 19.12 13.12 -21.25
CA ASP A 68 19.97 12.60 -22.32
C ASP A 68 19.15 12.15 -23.55
N PHE A 69 17.93 11.65 -23.33
CA PHE A 69 17.07 11.04 -24.35
C PHE A 69 15.62 11.56 -24.29
N PRO A 70 15.38 12.86 -24.56
CA PRO A 70 14.06 13.47 -24.44
C PRO A 70 13.03 12.89 -25.44
N ASP A 71 13.49 12.24 -26.50
CA ASP A 71 12.66 11.56 -27.50
C ASP A 71 12.15 10.17 -27.07
N VAL A 72 12.61 9.66 -25.92
CA VAL A 72 12.18 8.37 -25.35
C VAL A 72 11.18 8.62 -24.23
N SER A 73 10.07 7.88 -24.24
CA SER A 73 9.13 7.85 -23.12
C SER A 73 9.65 6.87 -22.07
N ILE A 74 9.65 7.29 -20.80
CA ILE A 74 10.22 6.53 -19.69
C ILE A 74 9.14 6.33 -18.66
N ARG A 75 8.91 5.09 -18.23
CA ARG A 75 8.13 4.75 -17.05
C ARG A 75 9.02 4.08 -16.04
N GLY A 76 9.04 4.58 -14.81
CA GLY A 76 9.81 4.03 -13.70
C GLY A 76 8.87 3.48 -12.64
N ILE A 77 9.18 2.27 -12.18
CA ILE A 77 8.52 1.63 -11.05
C ILE A 77 9.59 1.22 -10.04
N GLU A 78 9.44 1.62 -8.79
CA GLU A 78 10.32 1.23 -7.69
C GLU A 78 9.60 0.25 -6.75
N TYR A 79 10.24 -0.89 -6.49
CA TYR A 79 9.79 -1.93 -5.58
C TYR A 79 10.77 -2.09 -4.43
N PHE A 80 10.24 -2.35 -3.24
CA PHE A 80 11.00 -2.68 -2.04
C PHE A 80 10.72 -4.13 -1.65
N ASP A 81 11.74 -4.87 -1.24
CA ASP A 81 11.62 -6.31 -0.96
C ASP A 81 10.73 -6.68 0.24
N CYS A 82 10.39 -5.71 1.09
CA CYS A 82 9.70 -5.92 2.35
C CYS A 82 8.52 -4.95 2.57
N PHE A 83 7.40 -5.16 1.88
CA PHE A 83 6.09 -4.54 2.20
C PHE A 83 6.02 -3.00 2.12
N ASP A 84 7.04 -2.34 1.60
CA ASP A 84 7.03 -0.89 1.42
C ASP A 84 6.26 -0.48 0.17
N ASP A 85 5.93 0.81 0.16
CA ASP A 85 5.08 1.49 -0.79
C ASP A 85 5.76 1.63 -2.16
N PRO A 86 5.18 1.16 -3.29
CA PRO A 86 5.78 1.36 -4.60
C PRO A 86 5.87 2.83 -4.97
N GLY A 87 6.93 3.20 -5.69
CA GLY A 87 7.06 4.49 -6.34
C GLY A 87 6.76 4.36 -7.83
N PHE A 88 5.95 5.28 -8.39
CA PHE A 88 5.73 5.37 -9.82
C PHE A 88 6.14 6.74 -10.34
N ALA A 89 6.84 6.78 -11.47
CA ALA A 89 7.07 8.03 -12.20
C ALA A 89 7.06 7.83 -13.70
N LYS A 90 6.82 8.91 -14.43
CA LYS A 90 6.83 8.91 -15.89
C LYS A 90 7.46 10.18 -16.42
N TRP A 91 8.29 10.01 -17.44
CA TRP A 91 8.86 11.10 -18.23
C TRP A 91 8.44 10.94 -19.70
N GLN A 92 8.15 12.07 -20.35
CA GLN A 92 7.81 12.12 -21.75
C GLN A 92 8.25 13.46 -22.33
N GLY A 93 8.93 13.44 -23.49
CA GLY A 93 9.40 14.68 -24.11
C GLY A 93 10.45 15.42 -23.28
N GLY A 94 11.26 14.70 -22.50
CA GLY A 94 12.24 15.29 -21.60
C GLY A 94 11.65 15.89 -20.31
N GLN A 95 10.37 15.66 -19.99
CA GLN A 95 9.69 16.27 -18.84
C GLN A 95 9.06 15.21 -17.94
N LEU A 96 9.09 15.44 -16.62
CA LEU A 96 8.37 14.63 -15.64
C LEU A 96 6.86 14.88 -15.80
N VAL A 97 6.12 13.84 -16.17
CA VAL A 97 4.66 13.86 -16.37
C VAL A 97 3.94 13.67 -15.04
N TYR A 98 4.38 12.68 -14.27
CA TYR A 98 3.92 12.46 -12.91
C TYR A 98 5.00 11.78 -12.06
N GLU A 99 4.91 12.00 -10.76
CA GLU A 99 5.58 11.26 -9.70
C GLU A 99 4.51 10.93 -8.66
N ALA A 100 4.37 9.66 -8.32
CA ALA A 100 3.41 9.16 -7.37
C ALA A 100 4.10 8.19 -6.42
N ASP A 101 4.35 8.66 -5.21
CA ASP A 101 4.70 7.82 -4.08
C ASP A 101 3.41 7.29 -3.44
N LEU A 102 3.28 5.98 -3.44
CA LEU A 102 2.01 5.30 -3.24
C LEU A 102 1.94 4.83 -1.78
N ILE A 103 1.58 5.75 -0.88
CA ILE A 103 1.58 5.45 0.57
C ILE A 103 0.42 4.53 0.95
N THR A 104 0.67 3.30 1.37
CA THR A 104 -0.34 2.32 1.74
C THR A 104 -0.96 2.66 3.10
N VAL A 105 -2.24 2.97 3.08
CA VAL A 105 -3.08 3.14 4.27
C VAL A 105 -3.51 1.79 4.84
N PHE A 106 -3.82 0.83 3.97
CA PHE A 106 -4.24 -0.52 4.35
C PHE A 106 -4.09 -1.48 3.17
N GLY A 107 -3.57 -2.68 3.41
CA GLY A 107 -3.49 -3.76 2.42
C GLY A 107 -4.23 -5.00 2.91
N ILE A 108 -5.00 -5.67 2.05
CA ILE A 108 -5.66 -6.93 2.39
C ILE A 108 -5.76 -7.86 1.19
N LEU A 109 -5.63 -9.16 1.42
CA LEU A 109 -5.90 -10.16 0.41
C LEU A 109 -7.42 -10.25 0.15
N PHE A 110 -7.85 -9.87 -1.05
CA PHE A 110 -9.18 -10.18 -1.56
C PHE A 110 -9.16 -11.59 -2.17
N PRO A 111 -9.98 -12.53 -1.68
CA PRO A 111 -10.09 -13.83 -2.32
C PRO A 111 -10.93 -13.68 -3.59
N THR A 112 -10.39 -13.18 -4.72
CA THR A 112 -11.20 -12.81 -5.91
C THR A 112 -11.80 -14.00 -6.67
N ASP A 113 -11.25 -15.20 -6.53
CA ASP A 113 -11.79 -16.45 -7.09
C ASP A 113 -11.04 -17.64 -6.48
N ALA A 114 -11.72 -18.64 -5.91
CA ALA A 114 -11.06 -19.83 -5.35
C ALA A 114 -10.59 -20.82 -6.43
N SER A 115 -11.02 -20.64 -7.68
CA SER A 115 -10.72 -21.51 -8.83
C SER A 115 -9.62 -20.95 -9.74
N LYS A 116 -9.16 -19.73 -9.48
CA LYS A 116 -8.05 -19.10 -10.20
C LYS A 116 -6.90 -18.92 -9.21
N ASP A 117 -5.73 -19.43 -9.57
CA ASP A 117 -4.48 -19.06 -8.91
C ASP A 117 -4.19 -17.59 -9.22
N TRP A 118 -4.78 -16.71 -8.43
CA TRP A 118 -4.25 -15.37 -8.23
C TRP A 118 -3.41 -15.45 -6.96
N PRO A 119 -2.10 -15.76 -7.05
CA PRO A 119 -1.22 -15.60 -5.91
C PRO A 119 -1.31 -14.13 -5.46
N GLY A 120 -1.96 -13.88 -4.33
CA GLY A 120 -1.93 -12.58 -3.67
C GLY A 120 -2.69 -11.43 -4.34
N CYS A 121 -3.99 -11.58 -4.65
CA CYS A 121 -4.82 -10.38 -4.91
C CYS A 121 -4.91 -9.52 -3.65
N SER A 122 -3.94 -8.65 -3.41
CA SER A 122 -4.02 -7.59 -2.42
C SER A 122 -4.84 -6.43 -2.99
N ALA A 123 -5.80 -5.92 -2.23
CA ALA A 123 -6.24 -4.54 -2.41
C ALA A 123 -5.42 -3.68 -1.48
N SER A 124 -4.65 -2.78 -2.07
CA SER A 124 -4.02 -1.68 -1.36
C SER A 124 -4.93 -0.46 -1.43
N PHE A 125 -5.08 0.20 -0.30
CA PHE A 125 -5.70 1.51 -0.16
C PHE A 125 -4.60 2.51 0.05
N TRP A 126 -4.59 3.57 -0.74
CA TRP A 126 -3.46 4.49 -0.84
C TRP A 126 -3.84 5.85 -0.30
N HIS A 127 -2.90 6.60 0.26
CA HIS A 127 -3.12 8.00 0.51
C HIS A 127 -3.33 8.71 -0.83
N ARG A 128 -4.41 9.48 -0.93
CA ARG A 128 -4.75 10.09 -2.20
C ARG A 128 -3.85 11.27 -2.53
N SER A 129 -3.26 11.22 -3.72
CA SER A 129 -2.56 12.33 -4.36
C SER A 129 -3.13 12.56 -5.78
N PRO A 130 -3.03 13.77 -6.35
CA PRO A 130 -3.48 14.03 -7.72
C PRO A 130 -2.94 13.06 -8.80
N PRO A 131 -1.66 12.63 -8.78
CA PRO A 131 -1.13 11.72 -9.79
C PRO A 131 -1.54 10.26 -9.60
N LEU A 132 -2.13 9.89 -8.45
CA LEU A 132 -2.45 8.50 -8.10
C LEU A 132 -3.26 7.77 -9.17
N SER A 133 -4.37 8.37 -9.63
CA SER A 133 -5.27 7.71 -10.57
C SER A 133 -4.61 7.47 -11.93
N ALA A 134 -3.80 8.44 -12.41
CA ALA A 134 -3.05 8.29 -13.64
C ALA A 134 -1.95 7.24 -13.51
N ALA A 135 -1.22 7.26 -12.38
CA ALA A 135 -0.15 6.33 -12.10
C ALA A 135 -0.66 4.88 -11.98
N ILE A 136 -1.76 4.63 -11.25
CA ILE A 136 -2.34 3.28 -11.15
C ILE A 136 -2.89 2.81 -12.49
N ALA A 137 -3.64 3.64 -13.21
CA ALA A 137 -4.21 3.25 -14.50
C ALA A 137 -3.13 2.86 -15.53
N GLU A 138 -1.95 3.51 -15.48
CA GLU A 138 -0.87 3.26 -16.44
C GLU A 138 0.06 2.10 -16.03
N ASN A 139 0.33 1.93 -14.73
CA ASN A 139 1.30 0.92 -14.22
C ASN A 139 0.61 -0.36 -13.73
N CYS A 140 -0.67 -0.29 -13.40
CA CYS A 140 -1.48 -1.42 -12.95
C CYS A 140 -2.86 -1.37 -13.63
N PRO A 141 -2.93 -1.49 -14.98
CA PRO A 141 -4.16 -1.28 -15.74
C PRO A 141 -5.30 -2.23 -15.36
N ASP A 142 -4.97 -3.42 -14.84
CA ASP A 142 -5.92 -4.42 -14.38
C ASP A 142 -6.40 -4.18 -12.94
N PHE A 143 -5.78 -3.24 -12.22
CA PHE A 143 -6.18 -2.92 -10.85
C PHE A 143 -7.45 -2.09 -10.85
N ASP A 144 -8.55 -2.72 -10.44
CA ASP A 144 -9.84 -2.07 -10.27
C ASP A 144 -10.62 -2.72 -9.12
N LEU A 145 -11.10 -1.92 -8.17
CA LEU A 145 -11.94 -2.40 -7.08
C LEU A 145 -13.41 -2.58 -7.51
N MET A 146 -13.85 -1.95 -8.60
CA MET A 146 -15.26 -1.96 -9.04
C MET A 146 -15.86 -3.36 -9.26
N PRO A 147 -15.14 -4.35 -9.80
CA PRO A 147 -15.66 -5.73 -9.93
C PRO A 147 -16.11 -6.34 -8.59
N LEU A 148 -15.56 -5.90 -7.46
CA LEU A 148 -15.94 -6.39 -6.13
C LEU A 148 -17.40 -6.07 -5.78
N ARG A 149 -18.07 -5.15 -6.49
CA ARG A 149 -19.47 -4.79 -6.27
C ARG A 149 -20.44 -5.95 -6.46
N GLN A 150 -20.03 -6.96 -7.23
CA GLN A 150 -20.83 -8.17 -7.48
C GLN A 150 -20.82 -9.13 -6.28
N ARG A 151 -19.97 -8.89 -5.28
CA ARG A 151 -19.89 -9.74 -4.10
C ARG A 151 -20.99 -9.41 -3.12
N ALA A 152 -21.64 -10.45 -2.61
CA ALA A 152 -22.48 -10.32 -1.43
C ALA A 152 -21.62 -9.94 -0.22
N GLY A 153 -22.17 -9.11 0.64
CA GLY A 153 -21.54 -8.79 1.91
C GLY A 153 -22.58 -8.56 3.00
N PRO A 154 -22.15 -7.97 4.13
CA PRO A 154 -22.91 -7.99 5.37
C PRO A 154 -24.15 -7.09 5.35
N ALA A 155 -24.21 -6.17 4.40
CA ALA A 155 -25.34 -5.30 4.13
C ALA A 155 -25.40 -5.01 2.62
N PRO A 156 -26.56 -4.61 2.07
CA PRO A 156 -26.67 -4.24 0.67
C PRO A 156 -25.64 -3.19 0.25
N GLY A 157 -24.88 -3.48 -0.82
CA GLY A 157 -23.85 -2.60 -1.35
C GLY A 157 -22.52 -2.58 -0.58
N TRP A 158 -22.40 -3.36 0.49
CA TRP A 158 -21.15 -3.56 1.23
C TRP A 158 -20.49 -4.88 0.86
N VAL A 159 -19.17 -4.87 0.80
CA VAL A 159 -18.30 -6.04 0.64
C VAL A 159 -17.55 -6.23 1.95
N GLU A 160 -17.36 -7.49 2.36
CA GLU A 160 -16.58 -7.85 3.55
C GLU A 160 -15.40 -8.73 3.16
N THR A 161 -14.24 -8.46 3.75
CA THR A 161 -13.05 -9.31 3.65
C THR A 161 -12.25 -9.25 4.94
N SER A 162 -11.43 -10.26 5.20
CA SER A 162 -10.60 -10.38 6.40
C SER A 162 -9.29 -11.09 6.07
N ASP A 163 -8.17 -10.62 6.62
CA ASP A 163 -6.86 -11.29 6.56
C ASP A 163 -6.58 -12.15 7.81
N GLY A 164 -7.57 -12.26 8.72
CA GLY A 164 -7.43 -12.94 10.00
C GLY A 164 -6.93 -12.03 11.15
N PHE A 165 -6.38 -10.86 10.85
CA PHE A 165 -5.97 -9.85 11.82
C PHE A 165 -6.93 -8.65 11.86
N ALA A 166 -7.33 -8.17 10.69
CA ALA A 166 -8.25 -7.07 10.46
C ALA A 166 -9.40 -7.51 9.54
N THR A 167 -10.57 -6.90 9.74
CA THR A 167 -11.74 -7.08 8.88
C THR A 167 -12.06 -5.75 8.21
N LEU A 168 -12.16 -5.75 6.88
CA LEU A 168 -12.53 -4.62 6.07
C LEU A 168 -13.97 -4.77 5.59
N PHE A 169 -14.78 -3.74 5.88
CA PHE A 169 -16.07 -3.51 5.26
C PHE A 169 -15.92 -2.39 4.24
N LEU A 170 -16.14 -2.69 2.97
CA LEU A 170 -15.93 -1.76 1.86
C LEU A 170 -17.26 -1.49 1.17
N ARG A 171 -17.61 -0.21 1.06
CA ARG A 171 -18.62 0.27 0.12
C ARG A 171 -17.89 0.96 -1.02
N LEU A 172 -17.93 0.34 -2.19
CA LEU A 172 -17.30 0.86 -3.39
C LEU A 172 -17.94 2.21 -3.81
N PRO A 173 -17.22 3.01 -4.63
CA PRO A 173 -17.76 4.22 -5.21
C PRO A 173 -19.09 3.96 -5.94
N SER A 174 -19.98 4.95 -5.93
CA SER A 174 -21.29 4.84 -6.59
C SER A 174 -21.15 4.65 -8.10
N THR A 175 -20.16 5.29 -8.71
CA THR A 175 -19.77 5.19 -10.12
C THR A 175 -18.24 5.11 -10.25
N PRO A 176 -17.68 4.63 -11.37
CA PRO A 176 -16.22 4.51 -11.54
C PRO A 176 -15.43 5.81 -11.33
N ASP A 177 -16.05 6.95 -11.66
CA ASP A 177 -15.40 8.27 -11.52
C ASP A 177 -15.71 8.95 -10.18
N ALA A 178 -16.58 8.35 -9.37
CA ALA A 178 -16.94 8.88 -8.07
C ALA A 178 -15.85 8.62 -7.01
N GLN A 179 -15.85 9.48 -6.01
CA GLN A 179 -14.91 9.45 -4.88
C GLN A 179 -15.71 9.50 -3.58
N ASP A 180 -16.77 8.69 -3.53
CA ASP A 180 -17.73 8.60 -2.42
C ASP A 180 -17.73 7.22 -1.76
N GLY A 181 -16.75 6.37 -2.12
CA GLY A 181 -16.53 5.09 -1.49
C GLY A 181 -16.15 5.26 -0.01
N LEU A 182 -16.53 4.26 0.79
CA LEU A 182 -16.30 4.20 2.23
C LEU A 182 -15.68 2.87 2.63
N GLY A 183 -14.77 2.90 3.59
CA GLY A 183 -14.18 1.69 4.17
C GLY A 183 -14.23 1.74 5.69
N VAL A 184 -14.55 0.63 6.34
CA VAL A 184 -14.42 0.47 7.79
C VAL A 184 -13.48 -0.69 8.04
N ILE A 185 -12.35 -0.40 8.65
CA ILE A 185 -11.41 -1.42 9.11
C ILE A 185 -11.67 -1.65 10.60
N ILE A 186 -11.88 -2.89 10.99
CA ILE A 186 -11.91 -3.32 12.39
C ILE A 186 -10.67 -4.16 12.67
N TYR A 187 -10.07 -3.92 13.84
CA TYR A 187 -9.05 -4.78 14.42
C TYR A 187 -9.63 -5.43 15.68
N PRO A 188 -10.29 -6.60 15.57
CA PRO A 188 -11.07 -7.18 16.66
C PRO A 188 -10.20 -7.53 17.87
N GLY A 189 -8.98 -8.02 17.65
CA GLY A 189 -8.05 -8.42 18.72
C GLY A 189 -7.57 -7.27 19.61
N ILE A 190 -7.48 -6.04 19.06
CA ILE A 190 -7.03 -4.85 19.80
C ILE A 190 -8.16 -3.86 20.09
N GLY A 191 -9.35 -4.09 19.52
CA GLY A 191 -10.52 -3.25 19.71
C GLY A 191 -10.32 -1.85 19.15
N ARG A 192 -9.83 -1.76 17.91
CA ARG A 192 -9.68 -0.50 17.18
C ARG A 192 -10.52 -0.54 15.91
N SER A 193 -10.91 0.65 15.44
CA SER A 193 -11.58 0.81 14.15
C SER A 193 -11.12 2.08 13.45
N THR A 194 -11.02 2.00 12.13
CA THR A 194 -10.65 3.10 11.25
C THR A 194 -11.73 3.28 10.20
N LEU A 195 -12.16 4.52 9.98
CA LEU A 195 -13.03 4.89 8.88
C LEU A 195 -12.19 5.51 7.76
N LEU A 196 -12.28 4.94 6.58
CA LEU A 196 -11.74 5.45 5.31
C LEU A 196 -12.89 6.13 4.56
N THR A 197 -12.66 7.33 4.05
CA THR A 197 -13.66 8.12 3.31
C THR A 197 -13.08 8.68 2.03
N GLY A 198 -13.93 8.79 1.02
CA GLY A 198 -13.55 9.32 -0.28
C GLY A 198 -12.65 8.35 -1.04
N ILE A 199 -12.97 7.05 -0.93
CA ILE A 199 -12.32 5.99 -1.67
C ILE A 199 -12.74 6.11 -3.14
N ASP A 200 -11.79 6.01 -4.07
CA ASP A 200 -12.03 5.88 -5.51
C ASP A 200 -11.86 4.43 -6.00
N ARG A 201 -12.12 4.19 -7.29
CA ARG A 201 -12.04 2.85 -7.90
C ARG A 201 -10.65 2.20 -7.81
N PHE A 202 -9.60 3.00 -7.64
CA PHE A 202 -8.21 2.56 -7.54
C PHE A 202 -7.75 2.48 -6.07
N GLY A 203 -8.66 2.56 -5.11
CA GLY A 203 -8.33 2.48 -3.69
C GLY A 203 -7.72 3.76 -3.12
N GLY A 204 -7.73 4.87 -3.85
CA GLY A 204 -7.26 6.16 -3.37
C GLY A 204 -8.16 6.71 -2.26
N VAL A 205 -7.61 6.88 -1.07
CA VAL A 205 -8.33 7.33 0.14
C VAL A 205 -8.09 8.82 0.38
N ALA A 206 -9.14 9.62 0.28
CA ALA A 206 -9.04 11.05 0.56
C ALA A 206 -8.78 11.36 2.04
N ARG A 207 -9.41 10.62 2.97
CA ARG A 207 -9.20 10.77 4.41
C ARG A 207 -9.39 9.44 5.13
N PHE A 208 -8.57 9.20 6.14
CA PHE A 208 -8.75 8.10 7.08
C PHE A 208 -8.70 8.63 8.52
N ARG A 209 -9.57 8.11 9.39
CA ARG A 209 -9.63 8.51 10.79
C ARG A 209 -9.86 7.32 11.69
N ARG A 210 -9.05 7.19 12.73
CA ARG A 210 -9.34 6.28 13.84
C ARG A 210 -10.55 6.81 14.59
N GLN A 211 -11.53 5.95 14.79
CA GLN A 211 -12.77 6.31 15.48
C GLN A 211 -13.19 5.19 16.41
N ALA A 212 -13.89 5.56 17.48
CA ALA A 212 -14.51 4.57 18.34
C ALA A 212 -15.62 3.84 17.56
N TYR A 213 -15.79 2.55 17.84
CA TYR A 213 -16.85 1.72 17.26
C TYR A 213 -18.24 2.40 17.25
N GLY A 214 -18.59 3.11 18.34
CA GLY A 214 -19.89 3.80 18.44
C GLY A 214 -20.04 4.95 17.44
N GLN A 215 -18.97 5.66 17.11
CA GLN A 215 -18.97 6.75 16.12
C GLN A 215 -19.09 6.20 14.70
N VAL A 216 -18.38 5.11 14.40
CA VAL A 216 -18.49 4.41 13.12
C VAL A 216 -19.90 3.84 12.93
N SER A 217 -20.46 3.21 13.96
CA SER A 217 -21.82 2.66 13.94
C SER A 217 -22.93 3.73 13.87
N ALA A 218 -22.60 5.00 14.14
CA ALA A 218 -23.51 6.12 13.95
C ALA A 218 -23.48 6.64 12.51
N GLN A 219 -22.29 6.63 11.88
CA GLN A 219 -22.08 7.07 10.49
C GLN A 219 -22.47 6.01 9.47
N CYS A 220 -22.34 4.73 9.81
CA CYS A 220 -22.73 3.58 9.00
C CYS A 220 -23.75 2.73 9.76
N PRO A 221 -25.00 3.19 9.93
CA PRO A 221 -26.02 2.46 10.69
C PRO A 221 -26.33 1.08 10.11
N GLU A 222 -26.15 0.89 8.80
CA GLU A 222 -26.38 -0.36 8.07
C GLU A 222 -25.46 -1.48 8.57
N LEU A 223 -24.24 -1.13 8.99
CA LEU A 223 -23.27 -2.09 9.50
C LEU A 223 -23.40 -2.34 11.01
N ARG A 224 -24.25 -1.60 11.73
CA ARG A 224 -24.27 -1.60 13.21
C ARG A 224 -24.41 -2.99 13.83
N ALA A 225 -25.21 -3.87 13.23
CA ALA A 225 -25.36 -5.25 13.71
C ALA A 225 -24.05 -6.05 13.51
N VAL A 226 -23.49 -6.00 12.31
CA VAL A 226 -22.27 -6.73 11.94
C VAL A 226 -21.06 -6.22 12.73
N LEU A 227 -20.87 -4.91 12.82
CA LEU A 227 -19.80 -4.31 13.61
C LEU A 227 -19.88 -4.75 15.09
N ARG A 228 -21.10 -4.90 15.63
CA ARG A 228 -21.32 -5.37 17.01
C ARG A 228 -20.86 -6.80 17.18
N ASP A 229 -21.19 -7.67 16.24
CA ASP A 229 -20.86 -9.09 16.31
C ASP A 229 -19.36 -9.32 16.15
N CYS A 230 -18.72 -8.65 15.18
CA CYS A 230 -17.26 -8.63 15.02
C CYS A 230 -16.57 -8.10 16.29
N TRP A 231 -17.11 -7.05 16.90
CA TRP A 231 -16.57 -6.54 18.16
C TRP A 231 -16.69 -7.58 19.27
N LYS A 232 -17.84 -8.25 19.43
CA LYS A 232 -18.07 -9.22 20.50
C LYS A 232 -17.24 -10.49 20.36
N ALA A 233 -16.91 -10.93 19.15
CA ALA A 233 -16.17 -12.16 18.89
C ALA A 233 -14.89 -12.30 19.72
N ASP A 234 -14.12 -11.21 19.85
CA ASP A 234 -12.85 -11.19 20.60
C ASP A 234 -12.92 -10.48 21.97
N GLU A 235 -14.12 -10.20 22.50
CA GLU A 235 -14.29 -9.46 23.75
C GLU A 235 -13.56 -10.12 24.93
N LYS A 236 -13.66 -11.44 25.05
CA LYS A 236 -12.99 -12.21 26.12
C LYS A 236 -11.46 -12.09 26.02
N LYS A 237 -10.90 -12.22 24.82
CA LYS A 237 -9.45 -12.08 24.57
C LYS A 237 -8.99 -10.66 24.93
N ARG A 238 -9.72 -9.63 24.49
CA ARG A 238 -9.42 -8.23 24.82
C ARG A 238 -9.48 -7.96 26.32
N ARG A 239 -10.49 -8.50 27.02
CA ARG A 239 -10.62 -8.31 28.47
C ARG A 239 -9.45 -8.93 29.22
N LYS A 240 -9.03 -10.15 28.83
CA LYS A 240 -7.85 -10.82 29.39
C LYS A 240 -6.58 -10.00 29.15
N ALA A 241 -6.33 -9.58 27.91
CA ALA A 241 -5.16 -8.76 27.57
C ALA A 241 -5.12 -7.43 28.34
N ARG A 242 -6.28 -6.77 28.53
CA ARG A 242 -6.37 -5.56 29.36
C ARG A 242 -6.06 -5.82 30.83
N GLN A 243 -6.51 -6.95 31.37
CA GLN A 243 -6.22 -7.34 32.75
C GLN A 243 -4.72 -7.63 32.93
N GLU A 244 -4.11 -8.37 32.01
CA GLU A 244 -2.68 -8.66 31.99
C GLU A 244 -1.85 -7.38 31.89
N ARG A 245 -2.21 -6.45 30.99
CA ARG A 245 -1.57 -5.12 30.89
C ARG A 245 -1.69 -4.31 32.18
N LYS A 246 -2.85 -4.33 32.86
CA LYS A 246 -3.01 -3.65 34.16
C LYS A 246 -2.13 -4.26 35.24
N ILE A 247 -2.00 -5.59 35.28
CA ILE A 247 -1.11 -6.28 36.21
C ILE A 247 0.35 -5.91 35.91
N LEU A 248 0.74 -5.95 34.64
CA LEU A 248 2.09 -5.58 34.21
C LEU A 248 2.42 -4.14 34.60
N LYS A 249 1.58 -3.15 34.23
CA LYS A 249 1.77 -1.75 34.62
C LYS A 249 1.90 -1.54 36.13
N ARG A 250 1.16 -2.32 36.94
CA ARG A 250 1.27 -2.27 38.41
C ARG A 250 2.60 -2.84 38.91
N LYS A 251 3.08 -3.95 38.34
CA LYS A 251 4.38 -4.53 38.66
C LYS A 251 5.52 -3.59 38.28
N THR A 252 5.50 -3.06 37.05
CA THR A 252 6.47 -2.07 36.56
C THR A 252 6.52 -0.83 37.46
N LYS A 253 5.35 -0.27 37.83
CA LYS A 253 5.29 0.88 38.74
C LYS A 253 5.82 0.58 40.14
N LYS A 254 5.68 -0.66 40.62
CA LYS A 254 6.22 -1.09 41.91
C LYS A 254 7.74 -1.26 41.85
N GLU A 255 8.24 -1.93 40.82
CA GLU A 255 9.67 -2.15 40.59
C GLU A 255 10.44 -0.84 40.36
N SER A 256 9.82 0.13 39.66
CA SER A 256 10.40 1.46 39.41
C SER A 256 10.49 2.28 40.71
N ARG A 257 9.52 2.11 41.61
CA ARG A 257 9.56 2.72 42.96
C ARG A 257 10.56 2.04 43.90
N GLU A 258 10.93 0.79 43.61
CA GLU A 258 11.92 0.02 44.38
C GLU A 258 13.35 0.21 43.85
N GLY A 259 13.58 1.15 42.91
CA GLY A 259 14.91 1.52 42.44
C GLY A 259 15.59 0.46 41.57
N LYS A 260 14.84 -0.50 41.02
CA LYS A 260 15.37 -1.46 40.05
C LYS A 260 15.34 -0.84 38.66
N ASP A 261 16.47 -0.83 37.97
CA ASP A 261 16.54 -0.41 36.56
C ASP A 261 15.61 -1.28 35.71
N ILE A 262 14.53 -0.68 35.24
CA ILE A 262 13.55 -1.37 34.41
C ILE A 262 13.93 -1.16 32.94
N LEU A 263 14.56 -2.17 32.34
CA LEU A 263 14.85 -2.27 30.91
C LEU A 263 13.60 -2.44 30.01
N PHE A 264 12.39 -2.40 30.57
CA PHE A 264 11.13 -2.65 29.86
C PHE A 264 10.38 -1.41 29.35
N ASP A 265 10.91 -0.19 29.54
CA ASP A 265 10.39 0.99 28.81
C ASP A 265 10.58 0.87 27.29
N LEU A 266 11.31 -0.15 26.82
CA LEU A 266 11.48 -0.51 25.40
C LEU A 266 10.30 -1.29 24.79
N PHE A 267 9.32 -1.75 25.58
CA PHE A 267 8.16 -2.50 25.05
C PHE A 267 6.84 -1.72 25.10
N ASP A 268 6.90 -0.39 24.93
CA ASP A 268 5.77 0.36 24.34
C ASP A 268 6.06 0.74 22.88
N PRO A 269 6.26 -0.20 21.93
CA PRO A 269 6.01 0.07 20.55
C PRO A 269 4.51 -0.18 20.37
N ASP A 270 3.69 0.81 20.68
CA ASP A 270 2.58 1.05 19.77
C ASP A 270 3.19 1.95 18.69
N PRO A 271 3.73 1.40 17.58
CA PRO A 271 4.43 2.18 16.55
C PRO A 271 3.50 3.16 15.82
N TRP A 272 2.30 3.41 16.34
CA TRP A 272 1.27 4.23 15.76
C TRP A 272 0.65 5.21 16.75
N VAL A 273 1.37 5.59 17.81
CA VAL A 273 1.06 6.79 18.62
C VAL A 273 1.76 7.97 17.97
N MET A 274 1.14 8.53 16.93
CA MET A 274 1.21 9.94 16.57
C MET A 274 -0.19 10.53 16.76
#